data_AF-A0A8R2HQU4-F1
#
_entry.id   AF-A0A8R2HQU4-F1
#
_cell.length_a   1.000
_cell.length_b   1.000
_cell.length_c   1.000
_cell.angle_alpha   90.00
_cell.angle_beta   90.00
_cell.angle_gamma   90.00
#
_symmetry.space_group_name_H-M   'P 1'
#
loop_
_entity.id
_entity.type
_entity.pdbx_description
1 polymer ?
#
loop_
_entity_poly.entity_id
_entity_poly.type
_entity_poly.pdbx_seq_one_letter_code
_entity_poly.pdbx_strand_id
1 'polypeptide(L)'
;MHNDWIQTYTVIYLFIFITLTCYILYVIIAGSDILRHTKTVLIYIVIGYLLSPVLHTLTDTVSTDTIYAWSVIMMLIHLIFFDYDVPAAVVSESLSINAAIFSSVCLVSRLSTPFDAFVLLTVSVLFFVLSPHLFKAYSGTTLFNGMCFVALFLTLITLYSVSSVLLCYFSFFIVVLCVYCPMMFVKWQRYKDNIYGPWDEAIINNSDDLDECLKDLC
;
A
#
# COMPACT_ATOMS: atom_id res chain seq x y z
N MET A 1 -6.55 20.38 -9.47
CA MET A 1 -7.70 21.30 -9.68
C MET A 1 -7.24 22.73 -9.98
N HIS A 2 -6.27 22.91 -10.87
CA HIS A 2 -5.82 24.24 -11.29
C HIS A 2 -5.99 24.47 -12.80
N ASN A 3 -6.41 23.42 -13.53
CA ASN A 3 -6.56 23.44 -14.99
C ASN A 3 -7.94 22.92 -15.45
N ASP A 4 -8.88 22.65 -14.53
CA ASP A 4 -10.22 22.10 -14.79
C ASP A 4 -10.29 20.78 -15.60
N TRP A 5 -9.18 20.06 -15.78
CA TRP A 5 -9.16 18.83 -16.60
C TRP A 5 -10.00 17.69 -16.02
N ILE A 6 -10.13 17.62 -14.69
CA ILE A 6 -10.99 16.66 -13.98
C ILE A 6 -11.69 17.38 -12.84
N GLN A 7 -13.02 17.30 -12.82
CA GLN A 7 -13.85 17.87 -11.77
C GLN A 7 -13.87 16.96 -10.53
N THR A 8 -13.87 17.53 -9.33
CA THR A 8 -13.88 16.77 -8.06
C THR A 8 -15.07 15.81 -7.98
N TYR A 9 -16.22 16.22 -8.50
CA TYR A 9 -17.43 15.39 -8.55
C TYR A 9 -17.22 14.10 -9.34
N THR A 10 -16.51 14.15 -10.47
CA THR A 10 -16.22 12.94 -11.26
C THR A 10 -15.32 11.96 -10.51
N VAL A 11 -14.37 12.48 -9.71
CA VAL A 11 -13.48 11.67 -8.90
C VAL A 11 -14.27 10.95 -7.81
N ILE A 12 -15.07 11.68 -7.02
CA ILE A 12 -15.85 11.07 -5.94
C ILE A 12 -16.87 10.06 -6.46
N TYR A 13 -17.56 10.31 -7.58
CA TYR A 13 -18.49 9.33 -8.14
C TYR A 13 -17.80 8.05 -8.61
N LEU A 14 -16.63 8.17 -9.24
CA LEU A 14 -15.83 7.02 -9.65
C LEU A 14 -15.36 6.20 -8.45
N PHE A 15 -14.86 6.83 -7.39
CA PHE A 15 -14.46 6.13 -6.17
C PHE A 15 -15.66 5.50 -5.44
N ILE A 16 -16.82 6.15 -5.39
CA ILE A 16 -18.05 5.54 -4.86
C ILE A 16 -18.41 4.29 -5.66
N PHE A 17 -18.39 4.35 -6.99
CA PHE A 17 -18.70 3.19 -7.83
C PHE A 17 -17.73 2.02 -7.60
N ILE A 18 -16.42 2.30 -7.56
CA ILE A 18 -15.39 1.29 -7.31
C ILE A 18 -15.55 0.66 -5.92
N THR A 19 -15.74 1.49 -4.89
CA THR A 19 -15.88 1.00 -3.50
C THR A 19 -17.15 0.18 -3.30
N LEU A 20 -18.28 0.58 -3.90
CA LEU A 20 -19.50 -0.22 -3.89
C LEU A 20 -19.29 -1.57 -4.59
N THR A 21 -18.64 -1.58 -5.75
CA THR A 21 -18.34 -2.82 -6.48
C THR A 21 -17.44 -3.75 -5.65
N CYS A 22 -16.35 -3.22 -5.09
CA CYS A 22 -15.44 -3.97 -4.22
C CYS A 22 -16.13 -4.47 -2.94
N TYR A 23 -17.05 -3.69 -2.37
CA TYR A 23 -17.82 -4.09 -1.19
C TYR A 23 -18.82 -5.20 -1.51
N ILE A 24 -19.55 -5.11 -2.63
CA ILE A 24 -20.48 -6.16 -3.06
C ILE A 24 -19.72 -7.49 -3.25
N LEU A 25 -18.56 -7.45 -3.93
CA LEU A 25 -17.72 -8.63 -4.10
C LEU A 25 -17.23 -9.18 -2.75
N TYR A 26 -16.89 -8.30 -1.81
CA TYR A 26 -16.48 -8.70 -0.46
C TYR A 26 -17.62 -9.40 0.29
N VAL A 27 -18.84 -8.86 0.23
CA VAL A 27 -20.03 -9.48 0.85
C VAL A 27 -20.30 -10.86 0.26
N ILE A 28 -20.15 -11.03 -1.06
CA ILE A 28 -20.37 -12.33 -1.74
C ILE A 28 -19.35 -13.38 -1.28
N ILE A 29 -18.08 -13.00 -1.09
CA ILE A 29 -16.99 -13.94 -0.77
C ILE A 29 -16.91 -14.24 0.73
N ALA A 30 -16.93 -13.20 1.57
CA ALA A 30 -16.66 -13.33 3.00
C ALA A 30 -17.93 -13.45 3.85
N GLY A 31 -19.08 -12.98 3.34
CA GLY A 31 -20.28 -12.73 4.14
C GLY A 31 -20.05 -11.56 5.11
N SER A 32 -21.03 -10.67 5.28
CA SER A 32 -20.83 -9.50 6.17
C SER A 32 -22.10 -9.01 6.84
N ASP A 33 -21.93 -8.44 8.04
CA ASP A 33 -22.96 -7.70 8.76
C ASP A 33 -23.14 -6.30 8.18
N ILE A 34 -23.94 -6.19 7.12
CA ILE A 34 -24.17 -4.95 6.36
C ILE A 34 -24.55 -3.77 7.28
N LEU A 35 -25.38 -4.00 8.29
CA LEU A 35 -25.85 -2.96 9.21
C LEU A 35 -24.73 -2.32 10.04
N ARG A 36 -23.71 -3.10 10.44
CA ARG A 36 -22.58 -2.59 11.22
C ARG A 36 -21.70 -1.70 10.34
N HIS A 37 -21.44 -2.14 9.11
CA HIS A 37 -20.62 -1.40 8.16
C HIS A 37 -21.29 -0.08 7.73
N THR A 38 -22.59 -0.08 7.46
CA THR A 38 -23.31 1.15 7.06
C THR A 38 -23.29 2.21 8.16
N LYS A 39 -23.44 1.82 9.43
CA LYS A 39 -23.31 2.75 10.55
C LYS A 39 -21.93 3.39 10.62
N THR A 40 -20.87 2.60 10.50
CA THR A 40 -19.49 3.11 10.54
C THR A 40 -19.21 4.06 9.37
N VAL A 41 -19.65 3.70 8.16
CA VAL A 41 -19.49 4.54 6.96
C VAL A 41 -20.24 5.86 7.11
N LEU A 42 -21.47 5.84 7.64
CA LEU A 42 -22.25 7.06 7.87
C LEU A 42 -21.55 7.98 8.88
N ILE A 43 -21.07 7.43 9.99
CA ILE A 43 -20.33 8.19 11.01
C ILE A 43 -19.07 8.83 10.39
N TYR A 44 -18.33 8.06 9.59
CA TYR A 44 -17.14 8.55 8.91
C TYR A 44 -17.47 9.70 7.93
N ILE A 45 -18.50 9.57 7.11
CA ILE A 45 -18.90 10.61 6.14
C ILE A 45 -19.30 11.90 6.88
N VAL A 46 -20.14 11.79 7.92
CA VAL A 46 -20.64 12.95 8.66
C VAL A 46 -19.49 13.67 9.38
N ILE A 47 -18.66 12.94 10.12
CA ILE A 47 -17.53 13.53 10.86
C ILE A 47 -16.48 14.07 9.90
N GLY A 48 -16.13 13.30 8.87
CA GLY A 48 -15.12 13.68 7.89
C GLY A 48 -15.52 14.96 7.14
N TYR A 49 -16.78 15.09 6.75
CA TYR A 49 -17.27 16.30 6.10
C TYR A 49 -17.25 17.51 7.04
N LEU A 50 -17.70 17.34 8.29
CA LEU A 50 -17.71 18.41 9.29
C LEU A 50 -16.29 18.88 9.65
N LEU A 51 -15.33 17.96 9.72
CA LEU A 51 -13.95 18.24 10.09
C LEU A 51 -13.10 18.73 8.90
N SER A 52 -13.56 18.53 7.67
CA SER A 52 -12.86 18.93 6.45
C SER A 52 -12.34 20.39 6.43
N PRO A 53 -13.14 21.43 6.76
CA PRO A 53 -12.63 22.80 6.79
C PRO A 53 -11.53 23.02 7.86
N VAL A 54 -11.58 22.30 8.96
CA VAL A 54 -10.54 22.35 10.01
C VAL A 54 -9.25 21.71 9.51
N LEU A 55 -9.34 20.56 8.84
CA LEU A 55 -8.18 19.85 8.28
C LEU A 55 -7.56 20.60 7.10
N HIS A 56 -8.39 21.24 6.28
CA HIS A 56 -7.96 22.11 5.19
C HIS A 56 -7.09 23.26 5.71
N THR A 57 -7.50 23.89 6.81
CA THR A 57 -6.80 25.07 7.36
C THR A 57 -5.64 24.75 8.32
N LEU A 58 -5.47 23.48 8.71
CA LEU A 58 -4.53 23.09 9.77
C LEU A 58 -3.06 23.37 9.43
N THR A 59 -2.66 23.06 8.19
CA THR A 59 -1.27 23.21 7.73
C THR A 59 -1.08 24.38 6.78
N ASP A 60 -2.07 25.28 6.70
CA ASP A 60 -2.07 26.34 5.70
C ASP A 60 -0.93 27.36 5.85
N THR A 61 -0.50 27.56 7.09
CA THR A 61 0.56 28.51 7.49
C THR A 61 1.96 27.97 7.22
N VAL A 62 2.09 26.68 6.91
CA VAL A 62 3.36 26.03 6.61
C VAL A 62 3.70 26.24 5.13
N SER A 63 4.99 26.38 4.81
CA SER A 63 5.43 26.61 3.43
C SER A 63 5.13 25.41 2.52
N THR A 64 4.84 25.69 1.25
CA THR A 64 4.49 24.66 0.24
C THR A 64 5.60 23.62 0.06
N ASP A 65 6.85 24.07 0.02
CA ASP A 65 7.99 23.17 -0.24
C ASP A 65 8.21 22.19 0.90
N THR A 66 7.99 22.64 2.15
CA THR A 66 8.10 21.78 3.33
C THR A 66 6.94 20.81 3.42
N ILE A 67 5.72 21.23 3.06
CA ILE A 67 4.55 20.34 2.96
C ILE A 67 4.81 19.21 1.97
N TYR A 68 5.30 19.53 0.77
CA TYR A 68 5.61 18.51 -0.23
C TYR A 68 6.71 17.56 0.25
N ALA A 69 7.80 18.09 0.83
CA ALA A 69 8.86 17.26 1.40
C ALA A 69 8.33 16.31 2.50
N TRP A 70 7.56 16.83 3.46
CA TRP A 70 6.96 16.02 4.53
C TRP A 70 5.99 14.98 4.00
N SER A 71 5.17 15.32 3.00
CA SER A 71 4.22 14.37 2.40
C SER A 71 4.94 13.17 1.77
N VAL A 72 6.06 13.41 1.08
CA VAL A 72 6.90 12.36 0.47
C VAL A 72 7.57 11.52 1.55
N ILE A 73 8.20 12.15 2.55
CA ILE A 73 8.84 11.43 3.67
C ILE A 73 7.83 10.53 4.38
N MET A 74 6.63 11.02 4.64
CA MET A 74 5.58 10.28 5.34
C MET A 74 5.02 9.14 4.49
N MET A 75 4.94 9.31 3.16
CA MET A 75 4.60 8.22 2.25
C MET A 75 5.70 7.14 2.21
N LEU A 76 6.97 7.52 2.31
CA LEU A 76 8.08 6.56 2.43
C LEU A 76 8.05 5.82 3.77
N ILE A 77 7.75 6.51 4.88
CA ILE A 77 7.56 5.88 6.19
C ILE A 77 6.41 4.87 6.11
N HIS A 78 5.28 5.25 5.50
CA HIS A 78 4.18 4.32 5.25
C HIS A 78 4.67 3.07 4.51
N LEU A 79 5.37 3.24 3.39
CA LEU A 79 5.87 2.12 2.57
C LEU A 79 6.86 1.20 3.33
N ILE A 80 7.73 1.73 4.18
CA ILE A 80 8.73 0.96 4.94
C ILE A 80 8.10 0.18 6.10
N PHE A 81 7.18 0.81 6.84
CA PHE A 81 6.63 0.24 8.07
C PHE A 81 5.31 -0.53 7.85
N PHE A 82 4.79 -0.54 6.62
CA PHE A 82 3.61 -1.31 6.26
C PHE A 82 3.85 -2.81 6.46
N ASP A 83 2.85 -3.51 7.01
CA ASP A 83 2.92 -4.95 7.21
C ASP A 83 2.55 -5.68 5.91
N TYR A 84 3.56 -6.24 5.25
CA TYR A 84 3.40 -7.03 4.02
C TYR A 84 3.21 -8.52 4.29
N ASP A 85 2.85 -8.92 5.51
CA ASP A 85 2.78 -10.31 5.97
C ASP A 85 4.15 -11.04 5.87
N VAL A 86 5.25 -10.30 6.03
CA VAL A 86 6.63 -10.84 6.06
C VAL A 86 7.15 -10.83 7.50
N PRO A 87 7.79 -11.91 8.00
CA PRO A 87 8.35 -11.95 9.35
C PRO A 87 9.59 -11.04 9.47
N ALA A 88 9.35 -9.73 9.56
CA ALA A 88 10.37 -8.70 9.71
C ALA A 88 10.19 -7.97 11.04
N ALA A 89 11.29 -7.71 11.76
CA ALA A 89 11.27 -7.13 13.11
C ALA A 89 10.90 -5.63 13.17
N VAL A 90 10.68 -4.97 12.03
CA VAL A 90 10.58 -3.49 11.92
C VAL A 90 9.20 -3.03 11.40
N VAL A 91 8.18 -3.89 11.38
CA VAL A 91 6.84 -3.51 10.90
C VAL A 91 5.98 -2.89 12.01
N SER A 92 5.22 -1.84 11.68
CA SER A 92 4.26 -1.21 12.60
C SER A 92 3.07 -0.66 11.81
N GLU A 93 1.96 -1.41 11.81
CA GLU A 93 0.73 -1.05 11.10
C GLU A 93 0.21 0.35 11.52
N SER A 94 0.15 0.61 12.83
CA SER A 94 -0.31 1.91 13.35
C SER A 94 0.55 3.07 12.88
N LEU A 95 1.89 2.92 12.89
CA LEU A 95 2.79 3.97 12.43
C LEU A 95 2.61 4.21 10.93
N SER A 96 2.51 3.12 10.15
CA SER A 96 2.36 3.17 8.71
C SER A 96 1.07 3.87 8.29
N ILE A 97 -0.08 3.50 8.87
CA ILE A 97 -1.38 4.13 8.56
C ILE A 97 -1.38 5.59 8.99
N ASN A 98 -0.89 5.92 10.20
CA ASN A 98 -0.83 7.29 10.68
C ASN A 98 0.05 8.17 9.79
N ALA A 99 1.17 7.66 9.30
CA ALA A 99 2.04 8.37 8.37
C ALA A 99 1.34 8.67 7.03
N ALA A 100 0.62 7.70 6.46
CA ALA A 100 -0.12 7.89 5.20
C ALA A 100 -1.27 8.92 5.33
N ILE A 101 -2.02 8.85 6.44
CA ILE A 101 -3.07 9.82 6.73
C ILE A 101 -2.48 11.21 6.95
N PHE A 102 -1.37 11.32 7.70
CA PHE A 102 -0.69 12.60 7.91
C PHE A 102 -0.17 13.21 6.60
N SER A 103 0.43 12.40 5.72
CA SER A 103 0.84 12.84 4.37
C SER A 103 -0.33 13.44 3.59
N SER A 104 -1.49 12.78 3.65
CA SER A 104 -2.71 13.24 3.00
C SER A 104 -3.21 14.56 3.60
N VAL A 105 -3.23 14.70 4.92
CA VAL A 105 -3.60 15.94 5.62
C VAL A 105 -2.66 17.10 5.26
N CYS A 106 -1.36 16.84 5.11
CA CYS A 106 -0.42 17.86 4.65
C CYS A 106 -0.76 18.36 3.23
N LEU A 107 -1.12 17.47 2.31
CA LEU A 107 -1.46 17.84 0.92
C LEU A 107 -2.80 18.58 0.81
N VAL A 108 -3.74 18.26 1.69
CA VAL A 108 -5.10 18.82 1.69
C VAL A 108 -5.14 20.34 1.81
N SER A 109 -4.24 20.96 2.58
CA SER A 109 -4.16 22.42 2.73
C SER A 109 -3.75 23.15 1.45
N ARG A 110 -3.28 22.44 0.43
CA ARG A 110 -2.91 23.02 -0.88
C ARG A 110 -4.02 22.89 -1.91
N LEU A 111 -5.15 22.28 -1.55
CA LEU A 111 -6.34 22.23 -2.38
C LEU A 111 -7.13 23.54 -2.24
N SER A 112 -7.88 23.86 -3.29
CA SER A 112 -8.63 25.11 -3.42
C SER A 112 -9.84 25.20 -2.50
N THR A 113 -10.53 24.08 -2.24
CA THR A 113 -11.77 24.08 -1.48
C THR A 113 -11.77 23.04 -0.36
N PRO A 114 -12.51 23.28 0.74
CA PRO A 114 -12.71 22.28 1.78
C PRO A 114 -13.52 21.07 1.30
N PHE A 115 -14.20 21.15 0.16
CA PHE A 115 -14.83 19.98 -0.45
C PHE A 115 -13.77 19.05 -1.06
N ASP A 116 -12.78 19.61 -1.74
CA ASP A 116 -11.68 18.83 -2.33
C ASP A 116 -10.85 18.16 -1.24
N ALA A 117 -10.66 18.86 -0.12
CA ALA A 117 -10.06 18.32 1.10
C ALA A 117 -10.76 17.05 1.58
N PHE A 118 -12.10 17.09 1.67
CA PHE A 118 -12.92 15.95 2.06
C PHE A 118 -12.75 14.78 1.09
N VAL A 119 -12.78 15.06 -0.22
CA VAL A 119 -12.61 14.03 -1.26
C VAL A 119 -11.24 13.37 -1.16
N LEU A 120 -10.17 14.16 -1.04
CA LEU A 120 -8.80 13.63 -0.93
C LEU A 120 -8.64 12.76 0.33
N LEU A 121 -9.12 13.22 1.49
CA LEU A 121 -9.05 12.45 2.74
C LEU A 121 -9.88 11.16 2.68
N THR A 122 -11.05 11.21 2.06
CA THR A 122 -11.89 10.03 1.85
C THR A 122 -11.16 9.01 0.99
N VAL A 123 -10.59 9.45 -0.14
CA VAL A 123 -9.79 8.61 -1.03
C VAL A 123 -8.57 8.03 -0.31
N SER A 124 -7.90 8.81 0.53
CA SER A 124 -6.77 8.33 1.33
C SER A 124 -7.17 7.23 2.31
N VAL A 125 -8.30 7.36 3.01
CA VAL A 125 -8.79 6.29 3.89
C VAL A 125 -9.16 5.03 3.10
N LEU A 126 -9.75 5.19 1.92
CA LEU A 126 -10.06 4.06 1.03
C LEU A 126 -8.80 3.30 0.61
N PHE A 127 -7.71 4.00 0.23
CA PHE A 127 -6.47 3.36 -0.19
C PHE A 127 -5.64 2.81 0.97
N PHE A 128 -5.46 3.57 2.05
CA PHE A 128 -4.50 3.19 3.09
C PHE A 128 -5.11 2.35 4.21
N VAL A 129 -6.41 2.47 4.48
CA VAL A 129 -7.08 1.74 5.56
C VAL A 129 -7.93 0.60 5.01
N LEU A 130 -8.79 0.88 4.03
CA LEU A 130 -9.73 -0.13 3.51
C LEU A 130 -9.07 -1.12 2.53
N SER A 131 -8.24 -0.62 1.62
CA SER A 131 -7.57 -1.44 0.60
C SER A 131 -6.78 -2.63 1.16
N PRO A 132 -5.92 -2.51 2.19
CA PRO A 132 -5.14 -3.65 2.67
C PRO A 132 -6.03 -4.76 3.26
N HIS A 133 -7.12 -4.38 3.94
CA HIS A 133 -8.11 -5.36 4.44
C HIS A 133 -8.80 -6.09 3.28
N LEU A 134 -9.14 -5.37 2.20
CA LEU A 134 -9.70 -5.99 1.00
C LEU A 134 -8.69 -6.91 0.32
N PHE A 135 -7.43 -6.49 0.17
CA PHE A 135 -6.39 -7.31 -0.43
C PHE A 135 -6.16 -8.61 0.32
N LYS A 136 -6.17 -8.58 1.65
CA LYS A 136 -6.08 -9.80 2.47
C LYS A 136 -7.25 -10.75 2.24
N ALA A 137 -8.47 -10.22 2.10
CA ALA A 137 -9.64 -11.03 1.77
C ALA A 137 -9.58 -11.65 0.35
N TYR A 138 -9.01 -10.93 -0.61
CA TYR A 138 -8.91 -11.38 -2.00
C TYR A 138 -7.66 -12.20 -2.33
N SER A 139 -6.59 -12.11 -1.54
CA SER A 139 -5.25 -12.65 -1.84
C SER A 139 -5.24 -14.15 -2.23
N GLY A 140 -6.18 -14.94 -1.71
CA GLY A 140 -6.33 -16.36 -2.04
C GLY A 140 -7.12 -16.66 -3.34
N THR A 141 -7.62 -15.65 -4.06
CA THR A 141 -8.49 -15.82 -5.23
C THR A 141 -7.80 -15.39 -6.53
N THR A 142 -8.15 -16.02 -7.65
CA THR A 142 -7.66 -15.62 -8.99
C THR A 142 -8.12 -14.21 -9.38
N LEU A 143 -9.21 -13.73 -8.77
CA LEU A 143 -9.76 -12.39 -8.98
C LEU A 143 -8.79 -11.29 -8.51
N PHE A 144 -7.97 -11.56 -7.48
CA PHE A 144 -7.04 -10.57 -6.94
C PHE A 144 -6.05 -10.06 -7.99
N ASN A 145 -5.41 -10.97 -8.74
CA ASN A 145 -4.50 -10.59 -9.82
C ASN A 145 -5.21 -9.73 -10.87
N GLY A 146 -6.43 -10.12 -11.27
CA GLY A 146 -7.24 -9.35 -12.21
C GLY A 146 -7.56 -7.94 -11.70
N MET A 147 -7.96 -7.81 -10.44
CA MET A 147 -8.21 -6.51 -9.80
C MET A 147 -6.95 -5.64 -9.75
N CYS A 148 -5.80 -6.20 -9.40
CA CYS A 148 -4.53 -5.49 -9.41
C CYS A 148 -4.16 -4.99 -10.82
N PHE A 149 -4.31 -5.82 -11.86
CA PHE A 149 -4.08 -5.41 -13.24
C PHE A 149 -5.03 -4.30 -13.70
N VAL A 150 -6.33 -4.42 -13.39
CA VAL A 150 -7.33 -3.38 -13.71
C VAL A 150 -7.00 -2.08 -12.98
N ALA A 151 -6.62 -2.14 -11.71
CA ALA A 151 -6.22 -0.97 -10.93
C ALA A 151 -4.97 -0.31 -11.54
N LEU A 152 -3.94 -1.08 -11.89
CA LEU A 152 -2.72 -0.59 -12.55
C LEU A 152 -3.01 0.04 -13.91
N PHE A 153 -3.89 -0.58 -14.70
CA PHE A 153 -4.26 -0.05 -16.01
C PHE A 153 -5.05 1.27 -15.88
N LEU A 154 -5.98 1.35 -14.93
CA LEU A 154 -6.73 2.56 -14.64
C LEU A 154 -5.84 3.69 -14.15
N THR A 155 -4.86 3.41 -13.28
CA THR A 155 -3.91 4.44 -12.81
C THR A 155 -3.04 4.96 -13.95
N LEU A 156 -2.59 4.09 -14.87
CA LEU A 156 -1.83 4.54 -16.05
C LEU A 156 -2.66 5.45 -16.98
N ILE A 157 -3.92 5.09 -17.27
CA ILE A 157 -4.81 5.92 -18.10
C ILE A 157 -5.05 7.29 -17.46
N THR A 158 -5.41 7.30 -16.18
CA THR A 158 -5.71 8.53 -15.45
C THR A 158 -4.49 9.43 -15.35
N LEU A 159 -3.31 8.86 -15.11
CA LEU A 159 -2.07 9.62 -15.02
C LEU A 159 -1.62 10.17 -16.38
N TYR A 160 -1.80 9.38 -17.46
CA TYR A 160 -1.57 9.85 -18.84
C TYR A 160 -2.45 11.06 -19.18
N SER A 161 -3.72 11.04 -18.75
CA SER A 161 -4.65 12.15 -18.95
C SER A 161 -4.22 13.43 -18.22
N VAL A 162 -3.46 13.32 -17.13
CA VAL A 162 -3.04 14.46 -16.31
C VAL A 162 -1.67 14.99 -16.73
N SER A 163 -0.68 14.12 -16.96
CA SER A 163 0.64 14.54 -17.45
C SER A 163 1.50 13.34 -17.79
N SER A 164 2.14 13.38 -18.96
CA SER A 164 3.12 12.37 -19.37
C SER A 164 4.37 12.36 -18.46
N VAL A 165 4.70 13.48 -17.82
CA VAL A 165 5.86 13.57 -16.90
C VAL A 165 5.58 12.79 -15.62
N LEU A 166 4.40 12.97 -15.02
CA LEU A 166 4.00 12.20 -13.83
C LEU A 166 3.93 10.70 -14.15
N LEU A 167 3.42 10.34 -15.34
CA LEU A 167 3.40 8.96 -15.79
C LEU A 167 4.80 8.35 -15.84
N CYS A 168 5.79 9.07 -16.39
CA CYS A 168 7.17 8.61 -16.44
C CYS A 168 7.72 8.34 -15.02
N TYR A 169 7.52 9.28 -14.07
CA TYR A 169 7.96 9.09 -12.69
C TYR A 169 7.29 7.89 -12.02
N PHE A 170 5.98 7.71 -12.21
CA PHE A 170 5.24 6.58 -11.65
C PHE A 170 5.70 5.24 -12.24
N SER A 171 5.83 5.15 -13.57
CA SER A 171 6.31 3.95 -14.24
C SER A 171 7.73 3.58 -13.81
N PHE A 172 8.62 4.58 -13.69
CA PHE A 172 9.97 4.37 -13.15
C PHE A 172 9.92 3.81 -11.72
N PHE A 173 9.11 4.40 -10.85
CA PHE A 173 8.96 3.94 -9.47
C PHE A 173 8.45 2.49 -9.37
N ILE A 174 7.45 2.11 -10.17
CA ILE A 174 6.93 0.74 -10.23
C ILE A 174 8.00 -0.25 -10.71
N VAL A 175 8.76 0.10 -11.76
CA VAL A 175 9.86 -0.77 -12.26
C VAL A 175 10.92 -0.95 -11.18
N VAL A 176 11.27 0.11 -10.46
CA VAL A 176 12.24 0.03 -9.36
C VAL A 176 11.73 -0.91 -8.25
N LEU A 177 10.50 -0.71 -7.76
CA LEU A 177 9.98 -1.50 -6.66
C LEU A 177 9.67 -2.96 -7.04
N CYS A 178 9.05 -3.20 -8.20
CA CYS A 178 8.56 -4.52 -8.57
C CYS A 178 9.60 -5.38 -9.31
N VAL A 179 10.59 -4.78 -9.97
CA VAL A 179 11.58 -5.51 -10.77
C VAL A 179 12.98 -5.35 -10.20
N TYR A 180 13.45 -4.11 -10.02
CA TYR A 180 14.82 -3.86 -9.56
C TYR A 180 15.06 -4.36 -8.12
N CYS A 181 14.17 -4.03 -7.17
CA CYS A 181 14.32 -4.43 -5.77
C CYS A 181 14.35 -5.96 -5.60
N PRO A 182 13.42 -6.77 -6.17
CA PRO A 182 13.50 -8.23 -6.09
C PRO A 182 14.75 -8.82 -6.76
N MET A 183 15.15 -8.31 -7.93
CA MET A 183 16.39 -8.77 -8.58
C MET A 183 17.62 -8.51 -7.73
N MET A 184 17.71 -7.32 -7.12
CA MET A 184 18.77 -6.96 -6.19
C MET A 184 18.75 -7.83 -4.95
N PHE A 185 17.56 -8.09 -4.38
CA PHE A 185 17.40 -8.97 -3.22
C PHE A 185 17.90 -10.39 -3.52
N VAL A 186 17.51 -10.99 -4.65
CA VAL A 186 17.98 -12.32 -5.07
C VAL A 186 19.49 -12.34 -5.30
N LYS A 187 20.04 -11.29 -5.92
CA LYS A 187 21.49 -11.16 -6.11
C LYS A 187 22.25 -11.07 -4.78
N TRP A 188 21.69 -10.37 -3.80
CA TRP A 188 22.31 -10.19 -2.48
C TRP A 188 22.18 -11.41 -1.58
N GLN A 189 21.16 -12.26 -1.77
CA GLN A 189 21.07 -13.55 -1.08
C GLN A 189 22.32 -14.43 -1.29
N ARG A 190 23.02 -14.30 -2.44
CA ARG A 190 24.26 -15.04 -2.70
C ARG A 190 25.42 -14.68 -1.76
N TYR A 191 25.43 -13.48 -1.19
CA TYR A 191 26.50 -13.00 -0.29
C TYR A 191 26.12 -13.18 1.18
N LYS A 192 25.00 -13.84 1.49
CA LYS A 192 24.63 -14.16 2.86
C LYS A 192 25.52 -15.30 3.34
N ASP A 193 26.43 -15.00 4.26
CA ASP A 193 27.21 -16.02 4.94
C ASP A 193 26.29 -16.89 5.80
N ASN A 194 26.40 -18.21 5.65
CA ASN A 194 25.70 -19.14 6.52
C ASN A 194 26.54 -19.32 7.79
N ILE A 195 25.98 -18.97 8.95
CA ILE A 195 26.65 -19.21 10.23
C ILE A 195 26.40 -20.66 10.60
N TYR A 196 27.38 -21.52 10.35
CA TYR A 196 27.32 -22.93 10.74
C TYR A 196 27.37 -23.02 12.27
N GLY A 197 26.29 -23.52 12.87
CA GLY A 197 26.24 -23.85 14.30
C GLY A 197 26.76 -25.27 14.55
N PRO A 198 27.12 -25.63 15.79
CA PRO A 198 27.52 -27.00 16.15
C PRO A 198 26.37 -28.02 16.07
N TRP A 199 25.17 -27.59 15.69
CA TRP A 199 23.94 -28.38 15.54
C TRP A 199 23.42 -28.36 14.09
N ASP A 200 24.25 -27.92 13.13
CA ASP A 200 23.85 -27.92 11.72
C ASP A 200 23.68 -29.35 11.20
N GLU A 201 22.91 -29.49 10.12
CA GLU A 201 22.49 -30.78 9.59
C GLU A 201 23.70 -31.69 9.32
N ALA A 202 23.68 -32.92 9.83
CA ALA A 202 24.74 -33.88 9.58
C ALA A 202 24.80 -34.17 8.07
N ILE A 203 25.89 -33.77 7.43
CA ILE A 203 26.16 -34.07 6.03
C ILE A 203 26.40 -35.58 5.96
N ILE A 204 25.42 -36.34 5.45
CA ILE A 204 25.54 -37.79 5.31
C ILE A 204 26.46 -38.05 4.11
N ASN A 205 27.76 -38.26 4.37
CA ASN A 205 28.68 -38.74 3.35
C ASN A 205 28.36 -40.21 3.04
N ASN A 206 27.38 -40.43 2.17
CA ASN A 206 27.00 -41.75 1.69
C ASN A 206 28.05 -42.30 0.71
N SER A 207 29.21 -42.73 1.22
CA SER A 207 30.00 -43.83 0.62
C SER A 207 31.27 -44.18 1.40
N ASP A 208 31.88 -43.23 2.10
CA ASP A 208 33.28 -43.41 2.54
C ASP A 208 33.38 -43.83 4.02
N ASP A 209 32.46 -43.36 4.88
CA ASP A 209 32.51 -43.63 6.33
C ASP A 209 32.08 -45.07 6.70
N LEU A 210 31.24 -45.70 5.87
CA LEU A 210 30.80 -47.09 6.09
C LEU A 210 31.92 -48.09 5.76
N ASP A 211 32.71 -47.80 4.73
CA ASP A 211 33.85 -48.62 4.31
C ASP A 211 35.03 -48.51 5.29
N GLU A 212 35.19 -47.37 5.96
CA GLU A 212 36.19 -47.18 7.01
C GLU A 212 35.78 -47.89 8.31
N CYS A 213 34.50 -47.81 8.69
CA CYS A 213 33.97 -48.55 9.84
C CYS A 213 34.00 -50.08 9.64
N LEU A 214 33.78 -50.56 8.41
CA LEU A 214 33.88 -51.99 8.08
C LEU A 214 35.33 -52.51 8.08
N LYS A 215 36.32 -51.65 7.84
CA LYS A 215 37.76 -52.03 7.93
C LYS A 215 38.24 -52.20 9.37
N ASP A 216 37.69 -51.45 10.32
CA ASP A 216 38.07 -51.57 11.73
C ASP A 216 37.43 -52.78 12.43
N LEU A 217 36.46 -53.44 11.78
CA LEU A 217 35.76 -54.62 12.30
C LEU A 217 36.32 -55.96 11.78
N CYS A 218 37.31 -55.94 10.87
CA CYS A 218 37.91 -57.14 10.25
C CYS A 218 39.41 -57.24 10.55
#